data_AF-A0A1B7Z1Y0-F1
#
_entry.id   AF-A0A1B7Z1Y0-F1
#
_cell.length_a   1.000
_cell.length_b   1.000
_cell.length_c   1.000
_cell.angle_alpha   90.00
_cell.angle_beta   90.00
_cell.angle_gamma   90.00
#
_symmetry.space_group_name_H-M   'P 1'
#
loop_
_entity.id
_entity.type
_entity.pdbx_description
1 polymer ?
#
loop_
_entity_poly.entity_id
_entity_poly.type
_entity_poly.pdbx_seq_one_letter_code
_entity_poly.pdbx_strand_id
1 'polypeptide(L)' 'MPFLDGWGFLAEFKKLKSKIANKVNIYMVSSSIRETDVKRALDFEELTGYVVKPLHKAQLAKIFKKIYHENW' A
#
# COMPACT_ATOMS: atom_id res chain seq x y z
N MET A 1 14.15 -5.62 -0.09
CA MET A 1 14.17 -4.96 -1.41
C MET A 1 15.57 -4.42 -1.65
N PRO A 2 16.45 -5.16 -2.36
CA PRO A 2 17.82 -4.70 -2.63
C PRO A 2 17.94 -3.77 -3.85
N PHE A 3 17.01 -3.82 -4.82
CA PHE A 3 17.14 -3.08 -6.10
C PHE A 3 16.08 -1.98 -6.30
N LEU A 4 14.84 -2.20 -5.86
CA LEU A 4 13.73 -1.26 -6.01
C LEU A 4 12.98 -1.19 -4.69
N ASP A 5 12.87 0.00 -4.10
CA ASP A 5 12.16 0.21 -2.85
C ASP A 5 10.64 0.40 -3.06
N GLY A 6 9.90 0.57 -1.97
CA GLY A 6 8.44 0.73 -2.04
C GLY A 6 8.00 1.95 -2.86
N TRP A 7 8.79 3.03 -2.83
CA TRP A 7 8.50 4.25 -3.58
C TRP A 7 8.77 4.08 -5.07
N GLY A 8 9.91 3.48 -5.41
CA GLY A 8 10.27 3.14 -6.78
C GLY A 8 9.27 2.18 -7.40
N PHE A 9 8.79 1.18 -6.64
CA PHE A 9 7.72 0.30 -7.09
C PHE A 9 6.45 1.08 -7.47
N LEU A 10 6.00 2.02 -6.63
CA LEU A 10 4.81 2.83 -6.93
C LEU A 10 5.01 3.69 -8.19
N ALA A 11 6.19 4.28 -8.36
CA ALA A 11 6.52 5.07 -9.55
C ALA A 11 6.48 4.23 -10.84
N GLU A 12 7.01 3.00 -10.82
CA GLU A 12 6.95 2.11 -11.98
C GLU A 12 5.54 1.53 -12.20
N PHE A 13 4.84 1.18 -11.11
CA PHE A 13 3.48 0.66 -11.18
C PHE A 13 2.52 1.68 -11.81
N LYS A 14 2.68 2.98 -11.50
CA LYS A 14 1.90 4.06 -12.13
C LYS A 14 1.98 4.04 -13.65
N LYS A 15 3.14 3.71 -14.23
CA LYS A 15 3.33 3.61 -15.70
C LYS A 15 2.60 2.41 -16.31
N LEU A 16 2.37 1.36 -15.52
CA LEU A 16 1.73 0.13 -15.96
C LEU A 16 0.23 0.11 -15.66
N LYS A 17 -0.25 0.93 -14.72
CA LYS A 17 -1.64 0.95 -14.23
C LYS A 17 -2.68 0.99 -15.35
N SER A 18 -2.47 1.79 -16.40
CA SER A 18 -3.39 1.91 -17.53
C SER A 18 -3.52 0.64 -18.37
N LYS A 19 -2.57 -0.30 -18.26
CA LYS A 19 -2.57 -1.58 -18.98
C LYS A 19 -3.17 -2.72 -18.17
N ILE A 20 -3.49 -2.48 -16.90
CA ILE A 20 -4.05 -3.48 -15.99
C ILE A 20 -5.57 -3.25 -15.93
N ALA A 21 -6.34 -4.22 -16.43
CA ALA A 21 -7.80 -4.12 -16.45
C ALA A 21 -8.43 -4.24 -15.05
N ASN A 22 -7.75 -4.92 -14.13
CA ASN A 22 -8.26 -5.19 -12.79
C ASN A 22 -7.85 -4.10 -11.81
N LYS A 23 -8.75 -3.77 -10.87
CA LYS A 23 -8.40 -2.91 -9.73
C LYS A 23 -7.38 -3.63 -8.84
N VAL A 24 -6.25 -2.99 -8.59
CA VAL A 24 -5.21 -3.48 -7.68
C VAL A 24 -5.23 -2.65 -6.40
N ASN A 25 -5.33 -3.29 -5.25
CA ASN A 25 -5.19 -2.63 -3.95
C ASN A 25 -3.76 -2.78 -3.44
N ILE A 26 -3.06 -1.67 -3.24
CA ILE A 26 -1.65 -1.67 -2.80
C ILE A 26 -1.58 -1.12 -1.38
N TYR A 27 -1.01 -1.89 -0.45
CA TYR A 27 -0.72 -1.43 0.91
C TYR A 27 0.78 -1.45 1.14
N MET A 28 1.36 -0.32 1.55
CA MET A 28 2.77 -0.22 1.90
C MET A 28 2.95 -0.49 3.39
N VAL A 29 3.79 -1.46 3.73
CA VAL A 29 4.09 -1.80 5.13
C VAL A 29 5.50 -1.34 5.47
N SER A 30 5.62 -0.33 6.33
CA SER A 30 6.87 0.39 6.61
C SER A 30 7.17 0.45 8.10
N SER A 31 8.45 0.49 8.46
CA SER A 31 8.87 0.76 9.85
C SER A 31 8.88 2.27 10.18
N SER A 32 8.75 3.13 9.17
CA SER A 32 8.82 4.58 9.40
C SER A 32 7.49 5.12 9.92
N ILE A 33 7.58 5.82 11.06
CA ILE A 33 6.50 6.61 11.69
C ILE A 33 6.57 8.09 11.34
N ARG A 34 7.54 8.51 10.50
CA ARG A 34 7.74 9.94 10.20
C ARG A 34 6.55 10.47 9.43
N GLU A 35 6.03 11.61 9.87
CA GLU A 35 4.91 12.29 9.21
C GLU A 35 5.21 12.61 7.74
N THR A 36 6.48 12.90 7.41
CA THR A 36 6.92 13.12 6.02
C THR A 36 6.72 11.90 5.13
N ASP A 37 6.95 10.70 5.63
CA ASP A 37 6.75 9.46 4.87
C ASP A 37 5.27 9.13 4.74
N VAL A 38 4.46 9.45 5.76
CA VAL A 38 3.00 9.33 5.70
C VAL A 38 2.40 10.33 4.71
N LYS A 39 2.85 11.60 4.71
CA LYS A 39 2.43 12.60 3.72
C LYS A 39 2.81 12.19 2.32
N ARG A 40 4.06 11.76 2.12
CA ARG A 40 4.52 11.23 0.82
C ARG A 40 3.65 10.06 0.34
N ALA A 41 3.21 9.18 1.24
CA ALA A 41 2.30 8.08 0.88
C ALA A 41 0.96 8.57 0.34
N LEU A 42 0.43 9.70 0.84
CA LEU A 42 -0.83 10.29 0.37
C LEU A 42 -0.73 10.86 -1.04
N ASP A 43 0.48 11.21 -1.50
CA ASP A 43 0.71 11.75 -2.85
C ASP A 43 0.67 10.67 -3.95
N PHE A 44 0.63 9.38 -3.59
CA PHE A 44 0.52 8.27 -4.54
C PHE A 44 -0.91 7.75 -4.63
N GLU A 45 -1.62 8.11 -5.70
CA GLU A 45 -2.98 7.64 -5.99
C GLU A 45 -3.07 6.11 -6.16
N GLU A 46 -1.96 5.46 -6.52
CA GLU A 46 -1.85 4.01 -6.63
C GLU A 46 -1.86 3.32 -5.26
N LEU A 47 -1.51 4.03 -4.19
CA LEU A 47 -1.37 3.48 -2.86
C LEU A 47 -2.73 3.52 -2.13
N THR A 48 -3.28 2.34 -1.86
CA THR A 48 -4.54 2.17 -1.14
C THR A 48 -4.40 2.43 0.36
N GLY A 49 -3.22 2.18 0.92
CA GLY A 49 -2.95 2.47 2.32
C GLY A 49 -1.50 2.35 2.73
N TYR A 50 -1.15 3.02 3.81
CA TYR A 50 0.16 2.96 4.45
C TYR A 50 0.00 2.39 5.86
N VAL A 51 0.80 1.37 6.19
CA VAL A 51 0.73 0.64 7.46
C VAL A 51 2.09 0.67 8.13
N VAL A 52 2.10 1.23 9.33
CA VAL A 52 3.28 1.21 10.19
C VAL A 52 3.40 -0.16 10.86
N LYS A 53 4.61 -0.71 10.90
CA LYS A 53 4.93 -1.95 11.61
C LYS A 53 4.97 -1.75 13.13
N PRO A 54 4.74 -2.80 13.93
CA PRO A 54 4.40 -4.17 13.53
C PRO A 54 2.95 -4.27 13.02
N LEU A 55 2.75 -5.07 11.97
CA LEU A 55 1.42 -5.36 11.45
C LEU A 55 0.79 -6.51 12.23
N HIS A 56 -0.27 -6.23 12.98
CA HIS A 56 -0.99 -7.23 13.76
C HIS A 56 -2.12 -7.90 12.97
N LYS A 57 -2.48 -9.13 13.35
CA LYS A 57 -3.58 -9.90 12.73
C LYS A 57 -4.90 -9.12 12.68
N ALA A 58 -5.26 -8.42 13.76
CA ALA A 58 -6.49 -7.61 13.81
C ALA A 58 -6.48 -6.46 12.79
N GLN A 59 -5.33 -5.86 12.53
CA GLN A 59 -5.20 -4.80 11.53
C GLN A 59 -5.27 -5.37 10.11
N LEU A 60 -4.64 -6.53 9.88
CA LEU A 60 -4.73 -7.23 8.60
C LEU A 60 -6.17 -7.67 8.29
N ALA A 61 -6.88 -8.22 9.28
CA ALA A 61 -8.30 -8.58 9.15
C ALA A 61 -9.17 -7.36 8.79
N LYS A 62 -8.93 -6.20 9.40
CA LYS A 62 -9.60 -4.94 9.03
C LYS A 62 -9.34 -4.55 7.57
N ILE A 63 -8.10 -4.70 7.11
CA ILE A 63 -7.73 -4.41 5.71
C ILE A 63 -8.47 -5.36 4.75
N PHE A 64 -8.46 -6.67 5.03
CA PHE A 64 -9.14 -7.65 4.18
C PHE A 64 -10.65 -7.48 4.17
N LYS A 65 -11.28 -7.26 5.33
CA LYS A 65 -12.71 -6.97 5.41
C LYS A 65 -13.11 -5.72 4.62
N LYS A 66 -12.27 -4.67 4.64
CA LYS A 66 -12.48 -3.45 3.85
C LYS A 66 -12.42 -3.70 2.34
N ILE A 67 -11.54 -4.60 1.88
CA ILE A 67 -11.29 -4.85 0.45
C ILE A 67 -12.25 -5.88 -0.14
N TYR A 68 -12.42 -7.02 0.54
CA TYR A 68 -13.09 -8.18 0.00
C TYR A 68 -14.55 -8.28 0.42
N HIS A 69 -15.03 -7.42 1.33
CA HIS A 69 -16.41 -7.40 1.82
C HIS A 69 -16.93 -8.76 2.34
N GLU A 70 -16.03 -9.72 2.60
CA GLU A 70 -16.33 -11.05 3.14
C GLU A 70 -16.16 -11.10 4.66
N ASN A 71 -16.85 -12.04 5.30
CA ASN A 71 -16.74 -12.32 6.74
C ASN A 71 -15.41 -13.03 7.06
N TRP A 72 -14.34 -12.24 7.23
CA TRP A 72 -13.07 -12.67 7.84
C TRP A 72 -13.08 -12.49 9.36
#